data_AF-A0A7S1YGC9-F1
#
_entry.id   AF-A0A7S1YGC9-F1
#
_cell.length_a   1.000
_cell.length_b   1.000
_cell.length_c   1.000
_cell.angle_alpha   90.00
_cell.angle_beta   90.00
_cell.angle_gamma   90.00
#
_symmetry.space_group_name_H-M   'P 1'
#
loop_
_entity.id
_entity.type
_entity.pdbx_description
1 polymer ?
#
loop_
_entity_poly.entity_id
_entity_poly.type
_entity_poly.pdbx_seq_one_letter_code
_entity_poly.pdbx_strand_id
1 'polypeptide(L)'
;MEEAVALCTRVGVMVKGQLLCLGTVQYLKTKYLDGYTIDIQCESGATESEIDEVVSKVATNALPGSEISERHGRFLRFDMPSLSSLGLGETFRRLQQLREESSVDNYSISQCSLEQVFIKLVKGDGGSNLQRPSSADGGESTAAASTDVSEFDVEANK
;
A
#
# COMPACT_ATOMS: atom_id res chain seq x y z
N MET A 1 -1.59 -8.25 -15.89
CA MET A 1 -0.38 -8.20 -15.03
C MET A 1 -0.28 -9.37 -14.03
N GLU A 2 -1.37 -10.09 -13.74
CA GLU A 2 -1.38 -11.14 -12.71
C GLU A 2 -0.48 -12.35 -13.00
N GLU A 3 -0.41 -12.84 -14.24
CA GLU A 3 0.45 -13.99 -14.58
C GLU A 3 1.94 -13.72 -14.30
N ALA A 4 2.41 -12.51 -14.63
CA ALA A 4 3.80 -12.11 -14.37
C ALA A 4 4.07 -11.98 -12.86
N VAL A 5 3.07 -11.62 -12.06
CA VAL A 5 3.17 -11.60 -10.59
C VAL A 5 3.19 -13.01 -10.01
N ALA A 6 2.43 -13.94 -10.60
CA ALA A 6 2.35 -15.32 -10.14
C ALA A 6 3.61 -16.13 -10.46
N LEU A 7 4.25 -15.86 -11.60
CA LEU A 7 5.36 -16.68 -12.12
C LEU A 7 6.75 -16.08 -11.87
N CYS A 8 6.88 -14.75 -11.78
CA CYS A 8 8.19 -14.11 -11.69
C CYS A 8 8.53 -13.73 -10.25
N THR A 9 9.75 -14.05 -9.80
CA THR A 9 10.28 -13.62 -8.49
C THR A 9 10.55 -12.10 -8.44
N ARG A 10 10.88 -11.52 -9.60
CA ARG A 10 11.14 -10.08 -9.76
C ARG A 10 10.42 -9.57 -10.99
N VAL A 11 9.86 -8.38 -10.88
CA VAL A 11 9.14 -7.70 -11.95
C VAL A 11 9.79 -6.34 -12.19
N GLY A 12 9.85 -5.94 -13.46
CA GLY A 12 10.31 -4.62 -13.87
C GLY A 12 9.21 -3.86 -14.61
N VAL A 13 9.11 -2.56 -14.36
CA VAL A 13 8.17 -1.68 -15.07
C VAL A 13 8.95 -0.84 -16.08
N MET A 14 8.52 -0.91 -17.34
CA MET A 14 9.09 -0.12 -18.44
C MET A 14 8.06 0.91 -18.92
N VAL A 15 8.50 2.14 -19.13
CA VAL A 15 7.65 3.22 -19.68
C VAL A 15 8.46 3.96 -20.75
N LYS A 16 7.86 4.21 -21.92
CA LYS A 16 8.52 4.88 -23.07
C LYS A 16 9.89 4.26 -23.45
N GLY A 17 10.01 2.93 -23.36
CA GLY A 17 11.23 2.19 -23.71
C GLY A 17 12.35 2.25 -22.66
N GLN A 18 12.12 2.87 -21.50
CA GLN A 18 13.09 2.91 -20.40
C GLN A 18 12.60 2.10 -19.22
N LEU A 19 13.49 1.30 -18.63
CA LEU A 19 13.21 0.57 -17.40
C LEU A 19 13.19 1.56 -16.24
N LEU A 20 12.00 1.79 -15.68
CA LEU A 20 11.82 2.70 -14.56
C LEU A 20 12.22 2.01 -13.26
N CYS A 21 11.68 0.83 -12.98
CA CYS A 21 11.93 0.14 -11.72
C CYS A 21 12.02 -1.37 -11.89
N LEU A 22 12.75 -2.03 -11.00
CA LEU A 22 12.97 -3.48 -10.98
C LEU A 22 13.05 -3.96 -9.52
N GLY A 23 12.25 -4.95 -9.15
CA GLY A 23 12.24 -5.48 -7.78
C GLY A 23 11.22 -6.59 -7.58
N THR A 24 11.07 -7.04 -6.34
CA THR A 24 9.94 -7.91 -5.98
C THR A 24 8.64 -7.09 -6.02
N VAL A 25 7.51 -7.76 -6.21
CA VAL A 25 6.20 -7.09 -6.23
C VAL A 25 5.95 -6.33 -4.92
N GLN A 26 6.34 -6.92 -3.79
CA GLN A 26 6.22 -6.29 -2.47
C GLN A 26 7.09 -5.04 -2.35
N TYR A 27 8.34 -5.08 -2.84
CA TYR A 27 9.21 -3.90 -2.86
C TYR A 27 8.63 -2.77 -3.72
N LEU A 28 8.10 -3.10 -4.90
CA LEU A 28 7.48 -2.11 -5.78
C LEU A 28 6.23 -1.49 -5.14
N LYS A 29 5.41 -2.29 -4.47
CA LYS A 29 4.26 -1.78 -3.69
C LYS A 29 4.75 -0.81 -2.63
N THR A 30 5.56 -1.25 -1.67
CA THR A 30 6.02 -0.38 -0.56
C THR A 30 6.76 0.88 -1.03
N LYS A 31 7.55 0.81 -2.12
CA LYS A 31 8.34 1.96 -2.60
C LYS A 31 7.51 3.02 -3.35
N TYR A 32 6.54 2.61 -4.15
CA TYR A 32 5.80 3.52 -5.04
C TYR A 32 4.35 3.76 -4.59
N LEU A 33 3.80 2.82 -3.84
CA LEU A 33 2.46 2.82 -3.27
C LEU A 33 2.47 2.24 -1.85
N ASP A 34 2.74 3.11 -0.87
CA ASP A 34 2.43 2.82 0.53
C ASP A 34 0.92 3.03 0.80
N GLY A 35 0.06 2.46 -0.03
CA GLY A 35 -1.37 2.78 -0.05
C GLY A 35 -2.29 1.58 0.15
N TYR A 36 -3.45 1.86 0.73
CA TYR A 36 -4.58 0.95 0.75
C TYR A 36 -5.76 1.60 0.04
N THR A 37 -6.53 0.78 -0.65
CA THR A 37 -7.79 1.19 -1.27
C THR A 37 -8.92 0.64 -0.40
N ILE A 38 -9.87 1.50 -0.09
CA ILE A 38 -11.03 1.19 0.74
C ILE A 38 -12.27 1.33 -0.14
N ASP A 39 -12.96 0.22 -0.33
CA ASP A 39 -14.19 0.16 -1.11
C ASP A 39 -15.38 0.09 -0.14
N ILE A 40 -16.31 1.02 -0.24
CA ILE A 40 -17.51 1.12 0.58
C ILE A 40 -18.73 1.00 -0.33
N GLN A 41 -19.67 0.15 0.06
CA GLN A 41 -20.92 -0.09 -0.65
C GLN A 41 -22.09 0.36 0.20
N CYS A 42 -22.83 1.37 -0.27
CA CYS A 42 -24.06 1.83 0.36
C CYS A 42 -25.24 0.89 0.06
N GLU A 43 -26.26 0.94 0.93
CA GLU A 43 -27.47 0.15 0.81
C GLU A 43 -28.25 0.44 -0.49
N SER A 44 -28.97 -0.56 -1.00
CA SER A 44 -29.68 -0.48 -2.28
C SER A 44 -30.82 0.55 -2.34
N GLY A 45 -31.22 1.11 -1.20
CA GLY A 45 -32.24 2.16 -1.08
C GLY A 45 -31.67 3.54 -0.75
N ALA A 46 -30.34 3.69 -0.67
CA ALA A 46 -29.72 4.93 -0.25
C ALA A 46 -29.91 6.04 -1.31
N THR A 47 -30.39 7.20 -0.87
CA THR A 47 -30.53 8.40 -1.70
C THR A 47 -29.15 9.04 -1.92
N GLU A 48 -28.95 9.77 -3.02
CA GLU A 48 -27.66 10.44 -3.28
C GLU A 48 -27.20 11.35 -2.14
N SER A 49 -28.14 11.95 -1.39
CA SER A 49 -27.85 12.75 -0.20
C SER A 49 -27.25 11.92 0.94
N GLU A 50 -27.73 10.71 1.18
CA GLU A 50 -27.18 9.82 2.22
C GLU A 50 -25.77 9.34 1.84
N ILE A 51 -25.54 9.09 0.56
CA ILE A 51 -24.22 8.73 0.03
C ILE A 51 -23.24 9.90 0.22
N ASP A 52 -23.68 11.13 -0.03
CA ASP A 52 -22.83 12.32 0.16
C ASP A 52 -22.51 12.58 1.64
N GLU A 53 -23.48 12.35 2.53
CA GLU A 53 -23.26 12.38 3.97
C GLU A 53 -22.24 11.32 4.41
N VAL A 54 -22.36 10.09 3.91
CA VAL A 54 -21.38 9.01 4.17
C VAL A 54 -19.99 9.42 3.71
N VAL A 55 -19.86 9.98 2.51
CA VAL A 55 -18.57 10.45 1.99
C VAL A 55 -17.96 11.52 2.91
N SER A 56 -18.76 12.49 3.34
CA SER A 56 -18.30 13.55 4.25
C SER A 56 -17.87 13.02 5.63
N LYS A 57 -18.60 12.04 6.17
CA LYS A 57 -18.28 11.37 7.44
C LYS A 57 -17.03 10.50 7.32
N VAL A 58 -16.87 9.79 6.20
CA VAL A 58 -15.68 8.97 5.94
C VAL A 58 -14.44 9.86 5.86
N ALA A 59 -14.49 10.95 5.08
CA ALA A 59 -13.36 11.87 4.92
C ALA A 59 -12.99 12.60 6.22
N THR A 60 -13.98 12.92 7.06
CA THR A 60 -13.75 13.70 8.29
C THR A 60 -13.40 12.84 9.50
N ASN A 61 -14.09 11.70 9.68
CA ASN A 61 -14.03 10.92 10.92
C ASN A 61 -13.28 9.60 10.74
N ALA A 62 -13.58 8.85 9.67
CA ALA A 62 -13.01 7.52 9.48
C ALA A 62 -11.58 7.55 8.95
N LEU A 63 -11.29 8.44 7.98
CA LEU A 63 -10.08 8.44 7.19
C LEU A 63 -9.56 9.88 6.94
N PRO A 64 -8.93 10.51 7.94
CA PRO A 64 -8.30 11.81 7.73
C PRO A 64 -7.18 11.68 6.69
N GLY A 65 -7.36 12.32 5.53
CA GLY A 65 -6.37 12.31 4.44
C GLY A 65 -6.57 11.22 3.38
N SER A 66 -7.71 10.52 3.34
CA SER A 66 -8.07 9.69 2.18
C SER A 66 -8.54 10.55 1.00
N GLU A 67 -8.07 10.25 -0.20
CA GLU A 67 -8.58 10.83 -1.44
C GLU A 67 -9.69 9.94 -2.01
N ILE A 68 -10.74 10.53 -2.58
CA ILE A 68 -11.78 9.76 -3.26
C ILE A 68 -11.27 9.40 -4.66
N SER A 69 -10.90 8.12 -4.80
CA SER A 69 -10.57 7.43 -6.05
C SER A 69 -11.69 7.50 -7.09
N GLU A 70 -12.82 6.91 -6.73
CA GLU A 70 -13.94 6.68 -7.63
C GLU A 70 -15.26 6.77 -6.85
N ARG A 71 -16.26 7.42 -7.45
CA ARG A 71 -17.64 7.46 -6.95
C ARG A 71 -18.56 6.95 -8.05
N HIS A 72 -19.17 5.78 -7.84
CA HIS A 72 -20.06 5.14 -8.80
C HIS A 72 -21.39 4.78 -8.14
N GLY A 73 -22.29 5.76 -8.04
CA GLY A 73 -23.57 5.59 -7.34
C GLY A 73 -23.35 5.14 -5.90
N ARG A 74 -23.77 3.91 -5.60
CA ARG A 74 -23.62 3.26 -4.28
C ARG A 74 -22.22 2.72 -3.96
N PHE A 75 -21.30 2.72 -4.93
CA PHE A 75 -19.93 2.24 -4.74
C PHE A 75 -18.99 3.42 -4.60
N LEU A 76 -18.31 3.49 -3.46
CA LEU A 76 -17.34 4.53 -3.13
C LEU A 76 -15.98 3.88 -2.96
N ARG A 77 -14.98 4.40 -3.67
CA ARG A 77 -13.59 3.98 -3.54
C ARG A 77 -12.76 5.13 -3.01
N PHE A 78 -12.05 4.87 -1.93
CA PHE A 78 -11.13 5.80 -1.29
C PHE A 78 -9.72 5.24 -1.36
N ASP A 79 -8.75 6.07 -1.75
CA ASP A 79 -7.34 5.74 -1.72
C ASP A 79 -6.68 6.45 -0.54
N MET A 80 -6.04 5.64 0.31
CA MET A 80 -5.36 6.10 1.51
C MET A 80 -3.85 5.96 1.26
N PRO A 81 -3.09 7.06 1.14
CA PRO A 81 -1.68 7.03 0.74
C PRO A 81 -0.70 6.64 1.84
N SER A 82 -1.15 6.49 3.10
CA SER A 82 -0.41 5.79 4.14
C SER A 82 -1.33 5.36 5.27
N LEU A 83 -1.20 4.11 5.69
CA LEU A 83 -1.92 3.57 6.84
C LEU A 83 -1.13 3.74 8.14
N SER A 84 0.06 4.35 8.06
CA SER A 84 1.01 4.55 9.17
C SER A 84 0.47 5.42 10.30
N SER A 85 -0.51 6.29 10.03
CA SER A 85 -1.07 7.21 11.02
C SER A 85 -2.18 6.60 11.88
N LEU A 86 -2.91 5.60 11.38
CA LEU A 86 -4.07 5.01 12.06
C LEU A 86 -3.85 3.53 12.39
N GLY A 87 -3.14 2.76 11.57
CA GLY A 87 -3.04 1.31 11.69
C GLY A 87 -4.32 0.59 11.24
N LEU A 88 -4.15 -0.62 10.70
CA LEU A 88 -5.24 -1.35 10.02
C LEU A 88 -6.41 -1.63 10.96
N GLY A 89 -6.13 -2.00 12.20
CA GLY A 89 -7.17 -2.27 13.20
C GLY A 89 -8.01 -1.05 13.57
N GLU A 90 -7.41 0.14 13.63
CA GLU A 90 -8.15 1.39 13.89
C GLU A 90 -9.04 1.73 12.69
N THR A 91 -8.51 1.62 11.47
CA THR A 91 -9.27 1.85 10.26
C THR A 91 -10.50 0.93 10.18
N PHE A 92 -10.31 -0.38 10.43
CA PHE A 92 -11.42 -1.32 10.48
C PHE A 92 -12.45 -0.95 11.56
N ARG A 93 -12.00 -0.52 12.73
CA ARG A 93 -12.91 -0.10 13.82
C ARG A 93 -13.73 1.13 13.44
N ARG A 94 -13.11 2.13 12.81
CA ARG A 94 -13.79 3.34 12.37
C ARG A 94 -14.78 3.07 11.23
N LEU A 95 -14.41 2.22 10.27
CA LEU A 95 -15.33 1.78 9.22
C LEU A 95 -16.53 1.02 9.79
N GLN A 96 -16.31 0.18 10.80
CA GLN A 96 -17.37 -0.53 11.49
C GLN A 96 -18.33 0.41 12.24
N GLN A 97 -17.82 1.41 12.96
CA GLN A 97 -18.65 2.44 13.61
C GLN A 97 -19.47 3.21 12.57
N LEU A 98 -18.85 3.58 11.45
CA LEU A 98 -19.53 4.28 10.37
C LEU A 98 -20.64 3.44 9.73
N ARG A 99 -20.47 2.12 9.65
CA ARG A 99 -21.50 1.17 9.24
C ARG A 99 -22.66 1.08 10.24
N GLU A 100 -22.42 1.26 11.53
CA GLU A 100 -23.49 1.29 12.54
C GLU A 100 -24.28 2.61 12.52
N GLU A 101 -23.61 3.71 12.19
CA GLU A 101 -24.19 5.06 12.16
C GLU A 101 -24.79 5.47 10.80
N SER A 102 -24.52 4.70 9.74
CA SER A 102 -24.90 5.03 8.36
C SER A 102 -25.37 3.78 7.61
N SER A 103 -26.19 3.95 6.58
CA SER A 103 -26.71 2.86 5.74
C SER A 103 -25.65 2.28 4.78
N VAL A 104 -24.55 1.76 5.33
CA VAL A 104 -23.51 1.03 4.60
C VAL A 104 -23.80 -0.45 4.66
N ASP A 105 -23.86 -1.11 3.50
CA ASP A 105 -24.07 -2.54 3.38
C ASP A 105 -22.76 -3.26 3.71
N ASN A 106 -21.74 -3.00 2.90
CA ASN A 106 -20.44 -3.66 2.94
C ASN A 106 -19.28 -2.66 2.84
N TYR A 107 -18.14 -3.03 3.42
CA TYR A 107 -16.86 -2.34 3.21
C TYR A 107 -15.75 -3.36 3.01
N SER A 108 -14.71 -2.98 2.26
CA SER A 108 -13.53 -3.80 1.97
C SER A 108 -12.29 -2.94 2.03
N ILE A 109 -11.22 -3.47 2.61
CA ILE A 109 -9.89 -2.85 2.58
C ILE A 109 -8.99 -3.76 1.77
N SER A 110 -8.45 -3.24 0.68
CA SER A 110 -7.54 -3.96 -0.20
C SER A 110 -6.21 -3.24 -0.29
N GLN A 111 -5.11 -3.99 -0.28
CA GLN A 111 -3.80 -3.41 -0.58
C GLN A 111 -3.74 -3.07 -2.08
N CYS A 112 -3.06 -1.98 -2.42
CA CYS A 112 -2.87 -1.62 -3.82
C CYS A 112 -2.27 -2.77 -4.66
N SER A 113 -2.73 -2.88 -5.91
CA SER A 113 -2.27 -3.87 -6.87
C SER A 113 -1.01 -3.40 -7.60
N LEU A 114 -0.27 -4.33 -8.24
CA LEU A 114 0.86 -3.96 -9.10
C LEU A 114 0.40 -3.09 -10.28
N GLU A 115 -0.83 -3.27 -10.74
CA GLU A 115 -1.41 -2.46 -11.80
C GLU A 115 -1.62 -1.01 -11.34
N GLN A 116 -2.06 -0.77 -10.11
CA GLN A 116 -2.12 0.59 -9.56
C GLN A 116 -0.71 1.20 -9.45
N VAL A 117 0.31 0.42 -9.07
CA VAL A 117 1.71 0.91 -9.06
C VAL A 117 2.11 1.38 -10.46
N PHE A 118 1.79 0.59 -11.48
CA PHE A 118 2.04 0.92 -12.86
C PHE A 118 1.30 2.19 -13.29
N ILE A 119 0.00 2.29 -13.02
CA ILE A 119 -0.81 3.46 -13.37
C ILE A 119 -0.24 4.72 -12.73
N LYS A 120 0.17 4.66 -11.45
CA LYS A 120 0.79 5.80 -10.76
C LYS A 120 2.14 6.17 -11.38
N LEU A 121 2.97 5.19 -11.73
CA LEU A 121 4.27 5.43 -12.39
C LEU A 121 4.12 6.04 -13.79
N VAL A 122 3.08 5.67 -14.53
CA VAL A 122 2.79 6.20 -15.86
C VAL A 122 2.13 7.58 -15.78
N LYS A 123 1.19 7.78 -14.84
CA LYS A 123 0.49 9.07 -14.64
C LYS A 123 1.36 10.14 -13.99
N GLY A 124 2.32 9.75 -13.15
CA GLY A 124 3.20 10.69 -12.43
C GLY A 124 4.34 11.30 -13.24
N ASP A 125 4.38 11.04 -14.55
CA ASP A 125 5.45 11.41 -15.48
C ASP A 125 6.81 10.74 -15.19
N GLY A 126 7.38 10.11 -16.23
CA GLY A 126 8.59 9.32 -16.10
C GLY A 126 9.82 10.15 -15.70
N GLY A 127 10.45 9.79 -14.58
CA GLY A 127 11.91 9.89 -14.47
C GLY A 127 12.55 10.84 -13.47
N SER A 128 11.87 11.44 -12.49
CA SER A 128 12.51 12.42 -11.59
C SER A 128 12.47 12.13 -10.09
N ASN A 129 12.49 10.87 -9.63
CA ASN A 129 13.03 10.60 -8.28
C ASN A 129 13.45 9.14 -8.01
N LEU A 130 14.02 8.46 -9.01
CA LEU A 130 14.61 7.14 -8.76
C LEU A 130 16.10 7.25 -8.47
N GLN A 131 16.37 7.37 -7.17
CA GLN A 131 17.67 7.04 -6.59
C GLN A 131 18.07 5.66 -7.12
N ARG A 132 19.06 5.68 -8.02
CA ARG A 132 19.68 4.49 -8.61
C ARG A 132 20.07 3.58 -7.43
N PRO A 133 19.72 2.28 -7.43
CA PRO A 133 20.46 1.36 -6.58
C PRO A 133 21.92 1.46 -7.04
N SER A 134 22.78 1.99 -6.18
CA SER A 134 24.21 2.10 -6.39
C SER A 134 24.74 0.73 -6.84
N SER A 135 25.42 0.74 -7.97
CA SER A 135 26.09 -0.39 -8.59
C SER A 135 26.90 -1.16 -7.57
N ALA A 136 26.88 -2.49 -7.69
CA ALA A 136 27.89 -3.35 -7.10
C ALA A 136 29.29 -2.85 -7.49
N ASP A 137 30.12 -2.56 -6.49
CA ASP A 137 31.57 -2.51 -6.63
C ASP A 137 32.12 -3.74 -5.92
N GLY A 138 32.63 -4.68 -6.71
CA GLY A 138 33.41 -5.80 -6.22
C GLY A 138 34.86 -5.35 -6.12
N GLY A 139 35.41 -5.41 -4.91
CA GLY A 139 36.83 -5.26 -4.64
C GLY A 139 37.26 -6.28 -3.59
N GLU A 140 37.94 -7.33 -4.03
CA GLU A 140 38.78 -8.18 -3.18
C GLU A 140 39.84 -7.33 -2.47
N SER A 141 40.04 -7.51 -1.16
CA SER A 141 41.39 -7.68 -0.57
C SER A 141 41.31 -7.99 0.94
N THR A 142 41.87 -9.15 1.26
CA THR A 142 42.58 -9.60 2.47
C THR A 142 42.74 -8.65 3.67
N ALA A 143 42.50 -9.16 4.88
CA ALA A 143 43.54 -9.41 5.90
C ALA A 143 42.92 -9.76 7.27
N ALA A 144 43.55 -10.74 7.92
CA ALA A 144 43.25 -11.21 9.27
C ALA A 144 43.57 -10.17 10.37
N ALA A 145 42.85 -10.23 11.48
CA ALA A 145 43.42 -10.36 12.83
C ALA A 145 42.31 -10.49 13.88
N SER A 146 42.51 -11.47 14.76
CA SER A 146 41.75 -11.87 15.94
C SER A 146 41.60 -10.77 17.00
N THR A 147 40.62 -10.95 17.89
CA THR A 147 40.67 -10.93 19.39
C THR A 147 39.19 -11.01 19.85
N ASP A 148 38.68 -12.15 20.34
CA ASP A 148 38.62 -12.56 21.78
C ASP A 148 37.76 -11.57 22.61
N VAL A 149 36.75 -11.86 23.45
CA VAL A 149 36.18 -12.99 24.22
C VAL A 149 34.73 -12.51 24.53
N SER A 150 33.63 -13.28 24.67
CA SER A 150 33.29 -14.19 25.77
C SER A 150 31.94 -14.85 25.51
N GLU A 151 32.02 -16.16 25.37
CA GLU A 151 31.16 -17.21 25.92
C GLU A 151 30.34 -16.80 27.17
N PHE A 152 29.03 -17.01 27.11
CA PHE A 152 28.19 -17.41 28.25
C PHE A 152 26.99 -18.20 27.70
N ASP A 153 27.17 -19.51 27.61
CA ASP A 153 26.10 -20.49 27.85
C ASP A 153 25.50 -20.23 29.25
N VAL A 154 24.20 -20.48 29.41
CA VAL A 154 23.59 -21.26 30.52
C VAL A 154 22.06 -21.25 30.31
N GLU A 155 21.60 -22.37 29.76
CA GLU A 155 20.68 -23.32 30.41
C GLU A 155 19.31 -22.87 30.94
N ALA A 156 18.31 -23.53 30.35
CA ALA A 156 17.12 -24.12 30.98
C ALA A 156 16.90 -23.90 32.50
N ASN A 157 15.74 -23.33 32.81
CA ASN A 157 14.86 -23.64 33.94
C ASN A 157 13.63 -22.74 33.78
N LYS A 158 12.37 -23.15 33.91
CA LYS A 158 11.75 -24.29 34.59
C LYS A 158 10.28 -24.33 34.15
#